data_AF-A0A954XVH6-F1
#
_entry.id   AF-A0A954XVH6-F1
#
_cell.length_a   1.000
_cell.length_b   1.000
_cell.length_c   1.000
_cell.angle_alpha   90.00
_cell.angle_beta   90.00
_cell.angle_gamma   90.00
#
_symmetry.space_group_name_H-M   'P 1'
#
loop_
_entity.id
_entity.type
_entity.pdbx_description
1 polymer ?
#
loop_
_entity_poly.entity_id
_entity_poly.type
_entity_poly.pdbx_seq_one_letter_code
_entity_poly.pdbx_strand_id
1 'polypeptide(L)'
;GSGNVTIERFESITFRGSNSYTGVTTIPARTTLSLEGPNGAIVGDVAVDGTLNFSRSTDMTYGGVVSGAGSISIDPTSRLTLTGAHIFTGRSYIYGGTLALTGSASLATSGELRFGGNGALDVSGLTAGANHDGHNFALAAGQRLTGSGHVLGDVTVRADSTISPTYSGGAITIDGTVRVEAGGEISMQVFGPGDSDSDRSQLIATGDLVLAGAGGNDYVSIVFENPNDYAGTVPATYTIAVAEDIITTTLATPITATMGGDGAGSAYDPAGLQFLAHGFSPWDRLTLSLVDNELIVDFQPALAGDFDQDGVVNGGDFLAWQRGESPSSTAASDLAVWSAHFGEVDLHGQTAGAAIPEPATVELLLLAAALFAGVFRRARSDRTC
;
A
#
# COMPACT_ATOMS: atom_id res chain seq x y z
N GLY A 1 41.61 5.44 0.67
CA GLY A 1 42.11 4.12 1.10
C GLY A 1 40.94 3.21 1.40
N SER A 2 41.17 1.92 1.65
CA SER A 2 40.10 0.93 1.89
C SER A 2 39.77 0.72 3.38
N GLY A 3 40.33 1.53 4.27
CA GLY A 3 40.05 1.45 5.70
C GLY A 3 38.62 1.88 6.03
N ASN A 4 38.05 1.24 7.05
CA ASN A 4 36.73 1.58 7.58
C ASN A 4 36.80 2.86 8.41
N VAL A 5 35.67 3.56 8.50
CA VAL A 5 35.48 4.72 9.38
C VAL A 5 34.36 4.42 10.34
N THR A 6 34.69 4.22 11.61
CA THR A 6 33.68 4.05 12.67
C THR A 6 33.50 5.38 13.38
N ILE A 7 32.28 5.90 13.32
CA ILE A 7 31.90 7.07 14.11
C ILE A 7 31.57 6.58 15.51
N GLU A 8 32.27 7.10 16.52
CA GLU A 8 31.91 6.85 17.91
C GLU A 8 30.60 7.56 18.26
N ARG A 9 29.96 7.21 19.38
CA ARG A 9 28.64 7.76 19.71
C ARG A 9 28.73 9.28 19.96
N PHE A 10 28.22 10.07 19.00
CA PHE A 10 28.09 11.53 19.07
C PHE A 10 26.62 11.94 18.93
N GLU A 11 26.28 13.19 19.26
CA GLU A 11 24.99 13.78 18.89
C GLU A 11 24.95 14.10 17.39
N SER A 12 26.03 14.69 16.86
CA SER A 12 26.21 14.95 15.42
C SER A 12 27.69 15.04 15.04
N ILE A 13 28.04 14.56 13.84
CA ILE A 13 29.35 14.73 13.20
C ILE A 13 29.16 15.20 11.76
N THR A 14 30.00 16.12 11.29
CA THR A 14 29.87 16.71 9.95
C THR A 14 31.10 16.44 9.09
N PHE A 15 30.89 15.95 7.87
CA PHE A 15 31.90 15.90 6.82
C PHE A 15 31.62 16.96 5.76
N ARG A 16 32.53 17.94 5.63
CA ARG A 16 32.45 19.02 4.61
C ARG A 16 33.31 18.76 3.37
N GLY A 17 34.25 17.81 3.44
CA GLY A 17 35.19 17.47 2.38
C GLY A 17 34.78 16.23 1.59
N SER A 18 35.41 16.05 0.43
CA SER A 18 35.24 14.87 -0.42
C SER A 18 36.05 13.70 0.14
N ASN A 19 35.43 12.82 0.94
CA ASN A 19 36.12 11.66 1.47
C ASN A 19 36.06 10.50 0.46
N SER A 20 37.22 10.12 -0.09
CA SER A 20 37.35 9.12 -1.15
C SER A 20 37.71 7.72 -0.64
N TYR A 21 37.52 7.44 0.65
CA TYR A 21 37.74 6.09 1.17
C TYR A 21 36.61 5.15 0.77
N THR A 22 36.94 3.88 0.58
CA THR A 22 36.02 2.85 0.08
C THR A 22 35.64 1.82 1.15
N GLY A 23 36.27 1.87 2.32
CA GLY A 23 35.85 1.04 3.46
C GLY A 23 34.52 1.50 4.02
N VAL A 24 33.91 0.65 4.84
CA VAL A 24 32.56 0.88 5.39
C VAL A 24 32.58 2.06 6.37
N THR A 25 31.61 2.95 6.27
CA THR A 25 31.29 3.93 7.31
C THR A 25 30.25 3.36 8.27
N THR A 26 30.55 3.32 9.57
CA THR A 26 29.59 2.88 10.60
C THR A 26 29.06 4.08 11.37
N ILE A 27 27.74 4.26 11.38
CA ILE A 27 27.02 5.31 12.12
C ILE A 27 26.16 4.63 13.20
N PRO A 28 26.52 4.72 14.49
CA PRO A 28 25.79 4.05 15.55
C PRO A 28 24.44 4.74 15.83
N ALA A 29 23.56 4.03 16.54
CA ALA A 29 22.28 4.57 16.99
C ALA A 29 22.44 5.88 17.78
N ARG A 30 21.50 6.80 17.59
CA ARG A 30 21.47 8.14 18.19
C ARG A 30 22.63 9.05 17.76
N THR A 31 23.25 8.79 16.62
CA THR A 31 24.26 9.65 16.01
C THR A 31 23.84 10.05 14.60
N THR A 32 24.03 11.33 14.26
CA THR A 32 23.86 11.83 12.90
C THR A 32 25.22 12.06 12.26
N LEU A 33 25.46 11.45 11.10
CA LEU A 33 26.53 11.89 10.19
C LEU A 33 25.91 12.81 9.14
N SER A 34 26.37 14.06 9.10
CA SER A 34 25.93 15.07 8.13
C SER A 34 26.99 15.28 7.05
N LEU A 35 26.63 15.05 5.79
CA LEU A 35 27.45 15.36 4.62
C LEU A 35 27.08 16.77 4.13
N GLU A 36 27.95 17.76 4.42
CA GLU A 36 27.60 19.18 4.29
C GLU A 36 28.36 19.93 3.20
N GLY A 37 27.71 20.98 2.69
CA GLY A 37 28.31 21.92 1.74
C GLY A 37 28.49 21.34 0.34
N PRO A 38 29.31 21.98 -0.52
CA PRO A 38 29.43 21.56 -1.92
C PRO A 38 30.26 20.29 -2.13
N ASN A 39 31.01 19.86 -1.11
CA ASN A 39 31.99 18.77 -1.23
C ASN A 39 31.78 17.62 -0.25
N GLY A 40 30.92 17.75 0.77
CA GLY A 40 30.71 16.72 1.79
C GLY A 40 30.28 15.38 1.21
N ALA A 41 31.19 14.42 1.12
CA ALA A 41 30.93 13.13 0.48
C ALA A 41 31.65 11.98 1.18
N ILE A 42 31.13 10.77 0.95
CA ILE A 42 31.72 9.46 1.25
C ILE A 42 31.49 8.56 0.01
N VAL A 43 32.34 7.55 -0.19
CA VAL A 43 32.27 6.65 -1.37
C VAL A 43 31.87 5.22 -0.98
N GLY A 44 32.48 4.68 0.08
CA GLY A 44 32.20 3.31 0.55
C GLY A 44 30.78 3.11 1.08
N ASP A 45 30.43 1.85 1.33
CA ASP A 45 29.16 1.44 1.93
C ASP A 45 28.96 2.04 3.32
N VAL A 46 27.71 2.12 3.76
CA VAL A 46 27.33 2.64 5.07
C VAL A 46 26.52 1.61 5.85
N ALA A 47 26.92 1.35 7.08
CA ALA A 47 26.09 0.71 8.09
C ALA A 47 25.54 1.79 9.03
N VAL A 48 24.24 2.08 8.96
CA VAL A 48 23.56 3.13 9.70
C VAL A 48 22.54 2.54 10.68
N ASP A 49 22.74 2.80 11.97
CA ASP A 49 21.75 2.61 13.04
C ASP A 49 21.23 3.95 13.58
N GLY A 50 21.90 5.05 13.22
CA GLY A 50 21.50 6.43 13.51
C GLY A 50 20.86 7.11 12.29
N THR A 51 21.44 8.24 11.87
CA THR A 51 21.00 8.99 10.69
C THR A 51 22.18 9.34 9.79
N LEU A 52 22.05 9.07 8.49
CA LEU A 52 22.91 9.63 7.44
C LEU A 52 22.18 10.80 6.78
N ASN A 53 22.61 12.03 7.08
CA ASN A 53 22.03 13.24 6.54
C ASN A 53 22.84 13.77 5.35
N PHE A 54 22.15 14.07 4.25
CA PHE A 54 22.69 14.74 3.08
C PHE A 54 22.24 16.19 3.11
N SER A 55 23.18 17.10 3.41
CA SER A 55 22.96 18.54 3.56
C SER A 55 23.89 19.33 2.63
N ARG A 56 23.82 18.97 1.35
CA ARG A 56 24.69 19.48 0.30
C ARG A 56 24.06 20.65 -0.43
N SER A 57 24.91 21.47 -1.03
CA SER A 57 24.51 22.57 -1.93
C SER A 57 24.78 22.26 -3.41
N THR A 58 25.20 21.02 -3.70
CA THR A 58 25.48 20.50 -5.04
C THR A 58 25.03 19.05 -5.10
N ASP A 59 24.59 18.64 -6.29
CA ASP A 59 24.15 17.28 -6.57
C ASP A 59 25.21 16.25 -6.17
N MET A 60 24.75 15.11 -5.67
CA MET A 60 25.60 13.98 -5.32
C MET A 60 25.03 12.70 -5.90
N THR A 61 25.88 11.89 -6.52
CA THR A 61 25.57 10.49 -6.82
C THR A 61 26.23 9.60 -5.76
N TYR A 62 25.45 8.71 -5.15
CA TYR A 62 25.94 7.75 -4.18
C TYR A 62 25.62 6.33 -4.64
N GLY A 63 26.67 5.54 -4.87
CA GLY A 63 26.57 4.16 -5.35
C GLY A 63 26.93 3.09 -4.32
N GLY A 64 27.37 3.49 -3.12
CA GLY A 64 27.57 2.56 -2.00
C GLY A 64 26.23 2.06 -1.47
N VAL A 65 26.23 0.89 -0.84
CA VAL A 65 25.03 0.33 -0.21
C VAL A 65 24.87 0.90 1.19
N VAL A 66 23.66 1.37 1.52
CA VAL A 66 23.29 1.74 2.90
C VAL A 66 22.53 0.58 3.51
N SER A 67 22.92 0.19 4.73
CA SER A 67 22.39 -0.96 5.48
C SER A 67 22.15 -0.59 6.94
N GLY A 68 21.41 -1.41 7.69
CA GLY A 68 21.15 -1.19 9.12
C GLY A 68 19.74 -0.65 9.42
N ALA A 69 19.46 -0.39 10.69
CA ALA A 69 18.11 0.00 11.16
C ALA A 69 17.85 1.51 11.16
N GLY A 70 18.87 2.30 10.86
CA GLY A 70 18.83 3.76 10.87
C GLY A 70 18.16 4.35 9.63
N SER A 71 18.26 5.67 9.52
CA SER A 71 17.56 6.47 8.51
C SER A 71 18.50 7.24 7.60
N ILE A 72 17.99 7.61 6.42
CA ILE A 72 18.61 8.64 5.58
C ILE A 72 17.75 9.91 5.59
N SER A 73 18.38 11.06 5.45
CA SER A 73 17.72 12.37 5.40
C SER A 73 18.30 13.21 4.26
N ILE A 74 17.43 13.88 3.51
CA ILE A 74 17.79 14.75 2.39
C ILE A 74 17.24 16.15 2.68
N ASP A 75 18.13 17.07 2.99
CA ASP A 75 17.79 18.46 3.36
C ASP A 75 17.38 19.34 2.15
N PRO A 76 16.78 20.53 2.37
CA PRO A 76 16.10 21.31 1.33
C PRO A 76 16.93 21.70 0.08
N THR A 77 18.25 21.80 0.22
CA THR A 77 19.14 22.20 -0.89
C THR A 77 19.80 21.01 -1.58
N SER A 78 19.60 19.80 -1.07
CA SER A 78 20.27 18.59 -1.51
C SER A 78 19.53 17.95 -2.68
N ARG A 79 20.26 17.57 -3.72
CA ARG A 79 19.83 16.56 -4.69
C ARG A 79 20.74 15.34 -4.57
N LEU A 80 20.17 14.21 -4.14
CA LEU A 80 20.88 12.94 -3.97
C LEU A 80 20.38 11.95 -5.01
N THR A 81 21.25 11.48 -5.89
CA THR A 81 20.98 10.38 -6.81
C THR A 81 21.54 9.08 -6.25
N LEU A 82 20.68 8.11 -5.99
CA LEU A 82 21.05 6.76 -5.60
C LEU A 82 21.13 5.87 -6.84
N THR A 83 22.15 5.01 -6.90
CA THR A 83 22.32 4.03 -7.97
C THR A 83 22.37 2.57 -7.47
N GLY A 84 22.56 2.38 -6.16
CA GLY A 84 22.67 1.07 -5.52
C GLY A 84 21.35 0.52 -4.99
N ALA A 85 21.30 -0.79 -4.73
CA ALA A 85 20.22 -1.41 -3.98
C ALA A 85 20.49 -1.24 -2.48
N HIS A 86 19.82 -0.28 -1.84
CA HIS A 86 19.98 -0.03 -0.42
C HIS A 86 19.11 -0.99 0.39
N ILE A 87 19.62 -1.43 1.54
CA ILE A 87 19.04 -2.48 2.38
C ILE A 87 18.82 -2.04 3.84
N PHE A 88 18.82 -0.73 4.10
CA PHE A 88 18.44 -0.21 5.40
C PHE A 88 16.93 -0.32 5.60
N THR A 89 16.50 -0.52 6.84
CA THR A 89 15.08 -0.77 7.15
C THR A 89 14.38 0.44 7.76
N GLY A 90 15.15 1.44 8.23
CA GLY A 90 14.58 2.68 8.72
C GLY A 90 14.08 3.58 7.59
N ARG A 91 13.66 4.79 7.96
CA ARG A 91 12.95 5.70 7.06
C ARG A 91 13.88 6.43 6.10
N SER A 92 13.35 6.80 4.94
CA SER A 92 13.94 7.79 4.03
C SER A 92 13.19 9.10 4.18
N TYR A 93 13.84 10.12 4.75
CA TYR A 93 13.25 11.45 4.90
C TYR A 93 13.70 12.38 3.77
N ILE A 94 12.75 13.02 3.09
CA ILE A 94 12.99 13.98 2.02
C ILE A 94 12.48 15.34 2.49
N TYR A 95 13.29 16.06 3.25
CA TYR A 95 12.95 17.36 3.85
C TYR A 95 13.20 18.50 2.86
N GLY A 96 12.36 18.61 1.84
CA GLY A 96 12.40 19.71 0.86
C GLY A 96 13.45 19.54 -0.25
N GLY A 97 14.40 18.61 -0.10
CA GLY A 97 15.38 18.29 -1.14
C GLY A 97 14.82 17.31 -2.18
N THR A 98 15.69 16.81 -3.05
CA THR A 98 15.35 15.79 -4.04
C THR A 98 16.13 14.50 -3.82
N LEU A 99 15.42 13.39 -3.67
CA LEU A 99 15.96 12.04 -3.73
C LEU A 99 15.66 11.46 -5.11
N ALA A 100 16.68 11.17 -5.91
CA ALA A 100 16.53 10.56 -7.22
C ALA A 100 16.95 9.09 -7.20
N LEU A 101 16.13 8.21 -7.78
CA LEU A 101 16.45 6.80 -7.99
C LEU A 101 16.72 6.56 -9.48
N THR A 102 17.83 5.90 -9.81
CA THR A 102 18.15 5.59 -11.22
C THR A 102 18.73 4.21 -11.43
N GLY A 103 18.56 3.66 -12.64
CA GLY A 103 19.02 2.33 -12.99
C GLY A 103 18.30 1.27 -12.16
N SER A 104 19.06 0.52 -11.37
CA SER A 104 18.55 -0.51 -10.47
C SER A 104 18.50 -0.06 -9.00
N ALA A 105 18.52 1.25 -8.74
CA ALA A 105 18.45 1.77 -7.39
C ALA A 105 17.20 1.28 -6.66
N SER A 106 17.32 0.99 -5.37
CA SER A 106 16.17 0.53 -4.60
C SER A 106 16.26 0.97 -3.14
N LEU A 107 15.08 1.23 -2.59
CA LEU A 107 14.81 1.51 -1.18
C LEU A 107 13.80 0.49 -0.62
N ALA A 108 13.59 -0.66 -1.25
CA ALA A 108 12.45 -1.54 -1.01
C ALA A 108 12.34 -2.03 0.45
N THR A 109 13.46 -2.07 1.18
CA THR A 109 13.50 -2.45 2.59
C THR A 109 13.18 -1.30 3.55
N SER A 110 13.25 -0.04 3.10
CA SER A 110 12.87 1.15 3.87
C SER A 110 11.36 1.15 4.02
N GLY A 111 10.85 0.95 5.24
CA GLY A 111 9.40 0.85 5.48
C GLY A 111 8.62 2.15 5.20
N GLU A 112 9.31 3.30 5.14
CA GLU A 112 8.65 4.58 4.87
C GLU A 112 9.53 5.50 4.02
N LEU A 113 8.95 6.02 2.95
CA LEU A 113 9.46 7.15 2.18
C LEU A 113 8.63 8.38 2.58
N ARG A 114 9.22 9.26 3.38
CA ARG A 114 8.49 10.38 3.97
C ARG A 114 8.98 11.71 3.41
N PHE A 115 8.07 12.44 2.79
CA PHE A 115 8.29 13.84 2.45
C PHE A 115 8.10 14.75 3.66
N GLY A 116 8.87 15.85 3.69
CA GLY A 116 8.60 16.99 4.54
C GLY A 116 8.85 18.28 3.76
N GLY A 117 7.95 19.27 3.86
CA GLY A 117 8.03 20.48 3.03
C GLY A 117 7.77 20.19 1.55
N ASN A 118 8.53 20.80 0.63
CA ASN A 118 8.40 20.56 -0.82
C ASN A 118 9.35 19.45 -1.32
N GLY A 119 9.50 18.37 -0.55
CA GLY A 119 10.43 17.29 -0.88
C GLY A 119 10.04 16.59 -2.19
N ALA A 120 11.03 16.12 -2.95
CA ALA A 120 10.80 15.44 -4.22
C ALA A 120 11.48 14.07 -4.29
N LEU A 121 10.76 13.06 -4.79
CA LEU A 121 11.27 11.75 -5.15
C LEU A 121 11.28 11.66 -6.68
N ASP A 122 12.45 11.67 -7.30
CA ASP A 122 12.60 11.61 -8.75
C ASP A 122 12.88 10.16 -9.19
N VAL A 123 11.88 9.51 -9.79
CA VAL A 123 11.95 8.11 -10.22
C VAL A 123 12.05 7.97 -11.73
N SER A 124 12.12 9.10 -12.45
CA SER A 124 12.18 9.15 -13.92
C SER A 124 13.38 8.41 -14.52
N GLY A 125 14.44 8.20 -13.73
CA GLY A 125 15.65 7.49 -14.15
C GLY A 125 15.67 6.01 -13.79
N LEU A 126 14.63 5.48 -13.14
CA LEU A 126 14.58 4.08 -12.68
C LEU A 126 14.20 3.15 -13.84
N THR A 127 14.90 2.03 -13.97
CA THR A 127 14.67 1.06 -15.06
C THR A 127 14.66 -0.40 -14.60
N ALA A 128 15.01 -0.66 -13.35
CA ALA A 128 15.04 -1.99 -12.73
C ALA A 128 15.09 -1.87 -11.19
N GLY A 129 15.30 -2.99 -10.50
CA GLY A 129 15.42 -3.04 -9.04
C GLY A 129 14.11 -3.41 -8.36
N ALA A 130 14.14 -3.57 -7.03
CA ALA A 130 12.97 -4.05 -6.28
C ALA A 130 11.84 -3.02 -6.17
N ASN A 131 12.13 -1.74 -6.42
CA ASN A 131 11.13 -0.67 -6.52
C ASN A 131 10.65 -0.43 -7.96
N HIS A 132 10.76 -1.41 -8.85
CA HIS A 132 10.33 -1.30 -10.24
C HIS A 132 9.45 -2.50 -10.60
N ASP A 133 8.33 -2.30 -11.28
CA ASP A 133 7.39 -3.38 -11.67
C ASP A 133 7.63 -3.96 -13.07
N GLY A 134 8.69 -3.49 -13.74
CA GLY A 134 8.98 -3.81 -15.13
C GLY A 134 8.67 -2.65 -16.07
N HIS A 135 7.90 -1.66 -15.61
CA HIS A 135 7.54 -0.47 -16.37
C HIS A 135 7.79 0.81 -15.57
N ASN A 136 7.29 0.85 -14.34
CA ASN A 136 7.20 2.05 -13.51
C ASN A 136 7.85 1.84 -12.15
N PHE A 137 8.08 2.95 -11.43
CA PHE A 137 8.40 2.87 -10.01
C PHE A 137 7.22 2.30 -9.26
N ALA A 138 7.52 1.43 -8.30
CA ALA A 138 6.51 0.72 -7.56
C ALA A 138 6.93 0.56 -6.10
N LEU A 139 6.00 0.86 -5.20
CA LEU A 139 6.19 0.63 -3.78
C LEU A 139 6.32 -0.89 -3.54
N ALA A 140 7.27 -1.27 -2.70
CA ALA A 140 7.41 -2.65 -2.26
C ALA A 140 6.42 -2.95 -1.12
N ALA A 141 6.14 -4.22 -0.88
CA ALA A 141 5.26 -4.66 0.20
C ALA A 141 5.74 -4.09 1.56
N GLY A 142 4.81 -3.55 2.33
CA GLY A 142 5.06 -2.88 3.61
C GLY A 142 5.60 -1.45 3.50
N GLN A 143 5.88 -0.93 2.29
CA GLN A 143 6.34 0.45 2.13
C GLN A 143 5.18 1.44 2.15
N ARG A 144 5.43 2.58 2.82
CA ARG A 144 4.51 3.71 2.86
C ARG A 144 5.15 4.94 2.22
N LEU A 145 4.46 5.58 1.28
CA LEU A 145 4.79 6.92 0.79
C LEU A 145 3.97 7.95 1.57
N THR A 146 4.62 8.77 2.39
CA THR A 146 3.94 9.66 3.34
C THR A 146 4.42 11.10 3.25
N GLY A 147 3.69 12.01 3.89
CA GLY A 147 4.08 13.42 4.02
C GLY A 147 3.37 14.33 3.04
N SER A 148 4.07 15.40 2.65
CA SER A 148 3.66 16.35 1.61
C SER A 148 4.85 16.57 0.68
N GLY A 149 4.69 16.41 -0.62
CA GLY A 149 5.80 16.48 -1.56
C GLY A 149 5.44 16.03 -2.97
N HIS A 150 6.47 15.77 -3.78
CA HIS A 150 6.33 15.39 -5.19
C HIS A 150 6.99 14.05 -5.49
N VAL A 151 6.39 13.26 -6.37
CA VAL A 151 7.08 12.20 -7.11
C VAL A 151 7.16 12.63 -8.57
N LEU A 152 8.33 12.54 -9.19
CA LEU A 152 8.51 12.79 -10.61
C LEU A 152 8.59 11.45 -11.35
N GLY A 153 7.50 11.10 -12.03
CA GLY A 153 7.29 9.82 -12.70
C GLY A 153 6.12 9.02 -12.14
N ASP A 154 5.76 7.96 -12.87
CA ASP A 154 4.65 7.07 -12.53
C ASP A 154 4.90 6.28 -11.24
N VAL A 155 3.83 5.97 -10.50
CA VAL A 155 3.86 5.20 -9.25
C VAL A 155 2.86 4.06 -9.28
N THR A 156 3.33 2.84 -9.03
CA THR A 156 2.49 1.68 -8.75
C THR A 156 2.44 1.38 -7.24
N VAL A 157 1.24 1.35 -6.67
CA VAL A 157 0.95 0.94 -5.29
C VAL A 157 0.58 -0.54 -5.33
N ARG A 158 1.50 -1.40 -4.89
CA ARG A 158 1.31 -2.86 -4.87
C ARG A 158 0.57 -3.33 -3.62
N ALA A 159 0.23 -4.61 -3.60
CA ALA A 159 -0.19 -5.33 -2.41
C ALA A 159 0.66 -4.98 -1.17
N ASP A 160 -0.01 -4.72 -0.06
CA ASP A 160 0.56 -4.38 1.25
C ASP A 160 1.36 -3.06 1.27
N SER A 161 1.20 -2.18 0.28
CA SER A 161 1.85 -0.87 0.24
C SER A 161 0.85 0.27 0.24
N THR A 162 1.26 1.45 0.72
CA THR A 162 0.33 2.55 0.97
C THR A 162 0.87 3.91 0.47
N ILE A 163 0.02 4.72 -0.16
CA ILE A 163 0.22 6.17 -0.24
C ILE A 163 -0.64 6.84 0.83
N SER A 164 -0.03 7.63 1.70
CA SER A 164 -0.69 8.25 2.86
C SER A 164 -0.20 9.69 3.10
N PRO A 165 -0.80 10.71 2.44
CA PRO A 165 -0.48 12.11 2.71
C PRO A 165 -0.76 12.49 4.18
N THR A 166 0.03 13.41 4.77
CA THR A 166 -0.02 13.69 6.22
C THR A 166 -1.06 14.74 6.67
N TYR A 167 -1.35 14.67 7.97
CA TYR A 167 -2.36 15.35 8.80
C TYR A 167 -2.41 16.90 8.87
N SER A 168 -2.07 17.66 7.82
CA SER A 168 -2.15 19.14 7.91
C SER A 168 -2.17 19.86 6.55
N GLY A 169 -3.13 19.54 5.68
CA GLY A 169 -3.21 20.19 4.36
C GLY A 169 -2.14 19.73 3.37
N GLY A 170 -1.51 18.59 3.65
CA GLY A 170 -0.41 18.06 2.87
C GLY A 170 -0.87 17.40 1.58
N ALA A 171 -0.29 17.81 0.45
CA ALA A 171 -0.47 17.15 -0.83
C ALA A 171 0.74 16.26 -1.17
N ILE A 172 0.50 15.01 -1.56
CA ILE A 172 1.45 14.25 -2.36
C ILE A 172 1.05 14.43 -3.82
N THR A 173 1.93 15.00 -4.61
CA THR A 173 1.73 15.19 -6.06
C THR A 173 2.59 14.20 -6.82
N ILE A 174 1.98 13.37 -7.64
CA ILE A 174 2.63 12.45 -8.55
C ILE A 174 2.59 13.08 -9.95
N ASP A 175 3.75 13.47 -10.46
CA ASP A 175 3.90 13.96 -11.83
C ASP A 175 4.00 12.76 -12.79
N GLY A 176 2.88 12.08 -12.96
CA GLY A 176 2.75 10.82 -13.68
C GLY A 176 1.44 10.11 -13.35
N THR A 177 1.34 8.88 -13.84
CA THR A 177 0.24 7.95 -13.58
C THR A 177 0.37 7.35 -12.19
N VAL A 178 -0.73 7.25 -11.44
CA VAL A 178 -0.82 6.46 -10.22
C VAL A 178 -1.59 5.19 -10.53
N ARG A 179 -0.95 4.04 -10.41
CA ARG A 179 -1.58 2.72 -10.53
C ARG A 179 -1.71 2.09 -9.14
N VAL A 180 -2.89 1.63 -8.75
CA VAL A 180 -3.09 0.86 -7.51
C VAL A 180 -3.46 -0.56 -7.90
N GLU A 181 -2.67 -1.54 -7.46
CA GLU A 181 -2.92 -2.96 -7.68
C GLU A 181 -3.77 -3.55 -6.56
N ALA A 182 -4.28 -4.77 -6.74
CA ALA A 182 -5.01 -5.48 -5.70
C ALA A 182 -4.19 -5.54 -4.39
N GLY A 183 -4.82 -5.18 -3.28
CA GLY A 183 -4.20 -5.08 -1.95
C GLY A 183 -3.31 -3.83 -1.73
N GLY A 184 -3.19 -2.94 -2.72
CA GLY A 184 -2.56 -1.63 -2.56
C GLY A 184 -3.52 -0.60 -1.98
N GLU A 185 -3.01 0.30 -1.15
CA GLU A 185 -3.85 1.21 -0.36
C GLU A 185 -3.54 2.69 -0.66
N ILE A 186 -4.59 3.48 -0.80
CA ILE A 186 -4.51 4.95 -0.65
C ILE A 186 -5.24 5.29 0.65
N SER A 187 -4.49 5.84 1.59
CA SER A 187 -5.00 6.29 2.89
C SER A 187 -4.99 7.81 2.90
N MET A 188 -6.15 8.42 3.12
CA MET A 188 -6.26 9.88 3.15
C MET A 188 -7.04 10.30 4.38
N GLN A 189 -6.49 11.28 5.09
CA GLN A 189 -7.23 11.86 6.20
C GLN A 189 -8.29 12.82 5.68
N VAL A 190 -9.54 12.58 6.07
CA VAL A 190 -10.66 13.50 5.89
C VAL A 190 -11.00 14.11 7.25
N PHE A 191 -10.99 15.45 7.34
CA PHE A 191 -11.19 16.16 8.61
C PHE A 191 -12.67 16.26 9.03
N GLY A 192 -12.89 16.68 10.29
CA GLY A 192 -14.16 16.78 11.02
C GLY A 192 -14.76 18.21 11.04
N PRO A 193 -15.87 18.46 11.76
CA PRO A 193 -16.64 19.70 11.61
C PRO A 193 -15.91 20.96 12.06
N GLY A 194 -15.78 21.92 11.15
CA GLY A 194 -15.20 23.24 11.41
C GLY A 194 -13.81 23.47 10.83
N ASP A 195 -13.24 22.52 10.10
CA ASP A 195 -11.94 22.65 9.44
C ASP A 195 -12.06 23.27 8.03
N SER A 196 -11.01 23.98 7.61
CA SER A 196 -10.97 24.70 6.34
C SER A 196 -10.42 23.82 5.21
N ASP A 197 -10.75 24.12 3.95
CA ASP A 197 -10.25 23.36 2.78
C ASP A 197 -8.72 23.19 2.75
N SER A 198 -7.98 24.13 3.35
CA SER A 198 -6.52 24.08 3.45
C SER A 198 -5.98 23.00 4.37
N ASP A 199 -6.83 22.30 5.14
CA ASP A 199 -6.41 21.26 6.07
C ASP A 199 -6.50 19.85 5.46
N ARG A 200 -7.12 19.70 4.28
CA ARG A 200 -7.35 18.38 3.67
C ARG A 200 -6.07 17.73 3.14
N SER A 201 -5.94 16.43 3.38
CA SER A 201 -4.92 15.61 2.71
C SER A 201 -5.27 15.47 1.23
N GLN A 202 -4.29 15.58 0.34
CA GLN A 202 -4.50 15.46 -1.10
C GLN A 202 -3.53 14.45 -1.71
N LEU A 203 -4.04 13.63 -2.61
CA LEU A 203 -3.25 12.93 -3.61
C LEU A 203 -3.58 13.55 -4.97
N ILE A 204 -2.57 14.06 -5.65
CA ILE A 204 -2.71 14.72 -6.95
C ILE A 204 -1.90 13.91 -7.94
N ALA A 205 -2.53 13.41 -9.01
CA ALA A 205 -1.82 12.80 -10.14
C ALA A 205 -1.94 13.73 -11.36
N THR A 206 -0.84 13.99 -12.06
CA THR A 206 -0.88 14.74 -13.34
C THR A 206 -1.20 13.84 -14.53
N GLY A 207 -0.95 12.54 -14.40
CA GLY A 207 -1.40 11.49 -15.32
C GLY A 207 -2.67 10.79 -14.83
N ASP A 208 -2.87 9.56 -15.29
CA ASP A 208 -4.08 8.79 -14.97
C ASP A 208 -4.02 8.22 -13.54
N LEU A 209 -5.19 8.04 -12.92
CA LEU A 209 -5.35 7.19 -11.74
C LEU A 209 -5.97 5.87 -12.19
N VAL A 210 -5.21 4.78 -12.09
CA VAL A 210 -5.58 3.45 -12.56
C VAL A 210 -5.75 2.52 -11.36
N LEU A 211 -6.94 1.95 -11.15
CA LEU A 211 -7.15 0.86 -10.18
C LEU A 211 -7.17 -0.47 -10.94
N ALA A 212 -6.19 -1.34 -10.70
CA ALA A 212 -6.03 -2.58 -11.45
C ALA A 212 -7.13 -3.59 -11.07
N GLY A 213 -7.97 -3.93 -12.04
CA GLY A 213 -9.16 -4.79 -11.88
C GLY A 213 -10.39 -4.19 -12.58
N ALA A 214 -10.41 -2.87 -12.74
CA ALA A 214 -11.41 -2.13 -13.49
C ALA A 214 -11.37 -2.49 -14.99
N GLY A 215 -12.28 -3.35 -15.43
CA GLY A 215 -12.48 -3.65 -16.84
C GLY A 215 -13.22 -2.53 -17.56
N GLY A 216 -12.52 -1.78 -18.40
CA GLY A 216 -13.15 -1.16 -19.58
C GLY A 216 -13.21 0.37 -19.67
N ASN A 217 -12.69 1.17 -18.73
CA ASN A 217 -12.54 2.62 -18.96
C ASN A 217 -11.26 3.19 -18.34
N ASP A 218 -10.65 4.14 -19.05
CA ASP A 218 -9.34 4.75 -18.76
C ASP A 218 -9.32 5.71 -17.56
N TYR A 219 -10.42 5.82 -16.80
CA TYR A 219 -10.57 6.81 -15.74
C TYR A 219 -11.40 6.29 -14.56
N VAL A 220 -10.79 6.26 -13.37
CA VAL A 220 -11.50 6.00 -12.11
C VAL A 220 -11.77 7.33 -11.40
N SER A 221 -13.05 7.65 -11.19
CA SER A 221 -13.49 8.81 -10.42
C SER A 221 -14.16 8.32 -9.13
N ILE A 222 -13.67 8.78 -7.98
CA ILE A 222 -14.27 8.55 -6.66
C ILE A 222 -14.70 9.92 -6.14
N VAL A 223 -15.99 10.21 -6.27
CA VAL A 223 -16.59 11.49 -5.88
C VAL A 223 -17.46 11.28 -4.65
N PHE A 224 -17.34 12.21 -3.70
CA PHE A 224 -18.17 12.32 -2.51
C PHE A 224 -19.04 13.57 -2.66
N GLU A 225 -20.36 13.40 -2.83
CA GLU A 225 -21.29 14.51 -3.09
C GLU A 225 -22.31 14.69 -1.96
N ASN A 226 -22.59 15.96 -1.60
CA ASN A 226 -23.77 16.41 -0.82
C ASN A 226 -24.70 17.22 -1.77
N PRO A 227 -26.01 16.93 -1.88
CA PRO A 227 -26.88 17.54 -2.91
C PRO A 227 -27.16 19.05 -2.83
N ASN A 228 -26.71 19.77 -1.80
CA ASN A 228 -27.29 21.09 -1.47
C ASN A 228 -26.40 22.34 -1.71
N ASP A 229 -25.15 22.23 -2.14
CA ASP A 229 -24.32 23.42 -2.40
C ASP A 229 -23.60 23.33 -3.75
N TYR A 230 -24.12 24.07 -4.75
CA TYR A 230 -23.51 24.17 -6.07
C TYR A 230 -23.28 25.65 -6.42
N ALA A 231 -22.02 26.08 -6.47
CA ALA A 231 -21.60 27.32 -7.11
C ALA A 231 -20.39 27.03 -8.01
N GLY A 232 -20.66 26.63 -9.26
CA GLY A 232 -19.71 25.97 -10.13
C GLY A 232 -18.57 26.82 -10.70
N THR A 233 -17.53 26.13 -11.19
CA THR A 233 -16.90 26.26 -12.53
C THR A 233 -15.92 25.07 -12.76
N VAL A 234 -15.55 24.81 -14.03
CA VAL A 234 -15.32 23.50 -14.71
C VAL A 234 -13.82 23.32 -15.15
N PRO A 235 -13.33 22.23 -15.82
CA PRO A 235 -13.19 20.79 -15.53
C PRO A 235 -11.71 20.25 -15.48
N ALA A 236 -11.59 18.94 -15.21
CA ALA A 236 -10.43 18.01 -15.30
C ALA A 236 -9.55 17.90 -14.04
N THR A 237 -10.08 17.25 -13.01
CA THR A 237 -9.35 16.87 -11.79
C THR A 237 -9.85 15.50 -11.34
N TYR A 238 -8.99 14.47 -11.32
CA TYR A 238 -9.30 13.22 -10.61
C TYR A 238 -9.02 13.43 -9.12
N THR A 239 -9.98 14.06 -8.45
CA THR A 239 -9.95 14.30 -7.02
C THR A 239 -10.55 13.09 -6.31
N ILE A 240 -9.75 12.30 -5.60
CA ILE A 240 -10.27 11.35 -4.60
C ILE A 240 -10.62 12.18 -3.36
N ALA A 241 -11.87 12.65 -3.31
CA ALA A 241 -12.48 13.49 -2.26
C ALA A 241 -12.21 15.01 -2.29
N VAL A 242 -13.19 15.76 -2.81
CA VAL A 242 -13.57 17.06 -2.24
C VAL A 242 -14.62 16.77 -1.17
N ALA A 243 -14.21 16.35 0.03
CA ALA A 243 -15.16 16.09 1.11
C ALA A 243 -15.40 17.38 1.90
N GLU A 244 -16.40 18.19 1.49
CA GLU A 244 -16.88 19.29 2.34
C GLU A 244 -17.64 18.79 3.58
N ASP A 245 -18.06 17.51 3.65
CA ASP A 245 -19.06 17.11 4.64
C ASP A 245 -19.06 15.66 5.20
N ILE A 246 -17.99 14.85 5.04
CA ILE A 246 -17.88 13.54 5.76
C ILE A 246 -17.94 13.75 7.30
N ILE A 247 -17.47 14.92 7.69
CA ILE A 247 -17.70 15.66 8.92
C ILE A 247 -19.04 15.42 9.65
N THR A 248 -20.18 15.50 8.95
CA THR A 248 -21.51 15.55 9.59
C THR A 248 -22.21 14.19 9.61
N THR A 249 -21.64 13.19 8.95
CA THR A 249 -22.25 11.87 8.76
C THR A 249 -21.27 10.77 9.21
N THR A 250 -21.51 10.19 10.39
CA THR A 250 -20.78 9.01 10.82
C THR A 250 -21.05 7.86 9.83
N LEU A 251 -20.02 7.36 9.12
CA LEU A 251 -20.10 6.03 8.49
C LEU A 251 -20.19 4.99 9.61
N ALA A 252 -21.40 4.59 9.99
CA ALA A 252 -21.62 3.58 11.03
C ALA A 252 -21.26 2.16 10.55
N THR A 253 -21.24 1.96 9.23
CA THR A 253 -20.92 0.71 8.55
C THR A 253 -20.18 1.02 7.24
N PRO A 254 -19.31 0.11 6.75
CA PRO A 254 -18.71 0.26 5.43
C PRO A 254 -19.78 0.44 4.35
N ILE A 255 -19.56 1.36 3.43
CA ILE A 255 -20.41 1.54 2.25
C ILE A 255 -19.75 0.78 1.11
N THR A 256 -20.49 -0.11 0.44
CA THR A 256 -19.98 -0.85 -0.71
C THR A 256 -20.77 -0.46 -1.94
N ALA A 257 -20.13 0.16 -2.94
CA ALA A 257 -20.72 0.21 -4.27
C ALA A 257 -20.40 -1.10 -4.99
N THR A 258 -21.46 -1.75 -5.47
CA THR A 258 -21.36 -2.86 -6.43
C THR A 258 -21.55 -2.28 -7.81
N MET A 259 -20.65 -2.59 -8.73
CA MET A 259 -20.69 -2.05 -10.08
C MET A 259 -21.75 -2.79 -10.90
N GLY A 260 -22.67 -2.03 -11.50
CA GLY A 260 -23.66 -2.54 -12.43
C GLY A 260 -23.05 -2.99 -13.76
N GLY A 261 -23.90 -3.49 -14.65
CA GLY A 261 -23.48 -3.99 -15.98
C GLY A 261 -22.83 -2.95 -16.91
N ASP A 262 -22.91 -1.66 -16.57
CA ASP A 262 -22.28 -0.54 -17.26
C ASP A 262 -20.93 -0.11 -16.63
N GLY A 263 -20.45 -0.84 -15.61
CA GLY A 263 -19.20 -0.51 -14.91
C GLY A 263 -19.34 0.70 -13.98
N ALA A 264 -20.56 1.09 -13.64
CA ALA A 264 -20.87 2.14 -12.68
C ALA A 264 -21.58 1.56 -11.46
N GLY A 265 -21.17 1.96 -10.27
CA GLY A 265 -21.77 1.59 -9.00
C GLY A 265 -22.07 2.84 -8.18
N SER A 266 -23.20 2.86 -7.51
CA SER A 266 -23.47 3.86 -6.49
C SER A 266 -23.92 3.20 -5.21
N ALA A 267 -23.52 3.79 -4.10
CA ALA A 267 -23.99 3.38 -2.79
C ALA A 267 -24.24 4.61 -1.93
N TYR A 268 -25.18 4.44 -1.00
CA TYR A 268 -25.61 5.49 -0.09
C TYR A 268 -25.44 4.99 1.33
N ASP A 269 -24.89 5.83 2.20
CA ASP A 269 -25.11 5.65 3.63
C ASP A 269 -26.52 6.15 4.02
N PRO A 270 -27.18 5.57 5.03
CA PRO A 270 -28.38 6.10 5.65
C PRO A 270 -28.40 7.62 5.95
N ALA A 271 -27.25 8.28 6.08
CA ALA A 271 -27.16 9.73 6.26
C ALA A 271 -27.10 10.55 4.95
N GLY A 272 -27.16 9.90 3.79
CA GLY A 272 -27.27 10.56 2.48
C GLY A 272 -25.94 10.82 1.76
N LEU A 273 -24.81 10.35 2.30
CA LEU A 273 -23.52 10.38 1.61
C LEU A 273 -23.60 9.48 0.37
N GLN A 274 -23.41 10.07 -0.81
CA GLN A 274 -23.38 9.34 -2.06
C GLN A 274 -21.95 8.99 -2.44
N PHE A 275 -21.69 7.70 -2.58
CA PHE A 275 -20.47 7.16 -3.13
C PHE A 275 -20.77 6.74 -4.58
N LEU A 276 -20.14 7.42 -5.54
CA LEU A 276 -20.22 7.08 -6.96
C LEU A 276 -18.89 6.54 -7.42
N ALA A 277 -18.94 5.44 -8.15
CA ALA A 277 -17.79 4.82 -8.75
C ALA A 277 -18.12 4.46 -10.21
N HIS A 278 -17.18 4.73 -11.10
CA HIS A 278 -17.36 4.52 -12.54
C HIS A 278 -16.08 3.92 -13.13
N GLY A 279 -16.23 3.20 -14.23
CA GLY A 279 -15.12 2.68 -15.02
C GLY A 279 -14.61 1.31 -14.62
N PHE A 280 -15.34 0.61 -13.76
CA PHE A 280 -14.97 -0.70 -13.22
C PHE A 280 -15.49 -1.85 -14.09
N SER A 281 -14.94 -3.06 -13.90
CA SER A 281 -15.58 -4.24 -14.47
C SER A 281 -16.95 -4.36 -13.80
N PRO A 282 -17.99 -4.84 -14.52
CA PRO A 282 -19.20 -5.27 -13.86
C PRO A 282 -18.85 -6.15 -12.64
N TRP A 283 -19.54 -5.97 -11.52
CA TRP A 283 -19.42 -6.76 -10.26
C TRP A 283 -18.24 -6.45 -9.36
N ASP A 284 -17.25 -5.67 -9.80
CA ASP A 284 -16.20 -5.19 -8.91
C ASP A 284 -16.82 -4.52 -7.67
N ARG A 285 -16.13 -4.66 -6.53
CA ARG A 285 -16.54 -4.06 -5.28
C ARG A 285 -15.54 -3.02 -4.86
N LEU A 286 -16.06 -1.83 -4.59
CA LEU A 286 -15.30 -0.76 -3.95
C LEU A 286 -15.96 -0.48 -2.61
N THR A 287 -15.23 -0.76 -1.54
CA THR A 287 -15.69 -0.58 -0.17
C THR A 287 -15.01 0.64 0.42
N LEU A 288 -15.83 1.52 0.98
CA LEU A 288 -15.37 2.64 1.76
C LEU A 288 -15.62 2.32 3.22
N SER A 289 -14.57 2.43 4.03
CA SER A 289 -14.67 2.27 5.47
C SER A 289 -13.98 3.43 6.19
N LEU A 290 -14.45 3.71 7.40
CA LEU A 290 -13.87 4.70 8.28
C LEU A 290 -13.38 3.97 9.53
N VAL A 291 -12.06 3.96 9.75
CA VAL A 291 -11.44 3.33 10.92
C VAL A 291 -10.68 4.41 11.69
N ASP A 292 -11.06 4.67 12.94
CA ASP A 292 -10.34 5.58 13.85
C ASP A 292 -10.01 6.98 13.26
N ASN A 293 -10.80 7.47 12.29
CA ASN A 293 -10.67 8.72 11.48
C ASN A 293 -9.90 8.62 10.14
N GLU A 294 -9.58 7.43 9.67
CA GLU A 294 -8.97 7.20 8.35
C GLU A 294 -10.03 6.70 7.37
N LEU A 295 -10.18 7.42 6.25
CA LEU A 295 -11.05 6.97 5.17
C LEU A 295 -10.26 6.00 4.29
N ILE A 296 -10.68 4.75 4.32
CA ILE A 296 -10.06 3.65 3.58
C ILE A 296 -10.93 3.37 2.36
N VAL A 297 -10.30 3.39 1.18
CA VAL A 297 -10.89 2.94 -0.08
C VAL A 297 -10.27 1.58 -0.40
N ASP A 298 -11.05 0.51 -0.20
CA ASP A 298 -10.64 -0.87 -0.45
C ASP A 298 -11.27 -1.38 -1.75
N PHE A 299 -10.44 -1.84 -2.67
CA PHE A 299 -10.88 -2.42 -3.94
C PHE A 299 -10.78 -3.95 -3.88
N GLN A 300 -11.92 -4.62 -4.03
CA GLN A 300 -11.99 -6.07 -4.15
C GLN A 300 -12.51 -6.43 -5.54
N PRO A 301 -11.65 -7.00 -6.43
CA PRO A 301 -12.11 -7.48 -7.72
C PRO A 301 -13.06 -8.66 -7.51
N ALA A 302 -14.22 -8.66 -8.16
CA ALA A 302 -15.14 -9.78 -8.06
C ALA A 302 -14.58 -11.01 -8.78
N LEU A 303 -14.75 -12.18 -8.17
CA LEU A 303 -14.42 -13.43 -8.81
C LEU A 303 -15.39 -13.67 -9.97
N ALA A 304 -14.86 -13.78 -11.19
CA ALA A 304 -15.70 -13.95 -12.36
C ALA A 304 -16.55 -15.21 -12.23
N GLY A 305 -17.88 -15.10 -12.30
CA GLY A 305 -18.80 -16.23 -12.15
C GLY A 305 -19.33 -16.46 -10.74
N ASP A 306 -18.83 -15.74 -9.73
CA ASP A 306 -19.39 -15.66 -8.37
C ASP A 306 -20.56 -14.68 -8.38
N PHE A 307 -21.75 -15.20 -8.70
CA PHE A 307 -22.99 -14.45 -8.85
C PHE A 307 -23.72 -14.23 -7.53
N ASP A 308 -23.51 -15.07 -6.51
CA ASP A 308 -24.09 -14.86 -5.18
C ASP A 308 -23.15 -14.20 -4.16
N GLN A 309 -21.92 -13.92 -4.59
CA GLN A 309 -20.91 -13.11 -3.89
C GLN A 309 -20.47 -13.73 -2.56
N ASP A 310 -20.43 -15.06 -2.50
CA ASP A 310 -19.97 -15.80 -1.32
C ASP A 310 -18.45 -16.02 -1.30
N GLY A 311 -17.74 -15.54 -2.34
CA GLY A 311 -16.30 -15.67 -2.52
C GLY A 311 -15.90 -16.98 -3.19
N VAL A 312 -16.85 -17.78 -3.69
CA VAL A 312 -16.60 -19.09 -4.30
C VAL A 312 -17.51 -19.33 -5.49
N VAL A 313 -16.95 -19.58 -6.68
CA VAL A 313 -17.77 -19.96 -7.84
C VAL A 313 -18.23 -21.41 -7.71
N ASN A 314 -19.49 -21.62 -7.36
CA ASN A 314 -20.08 -22.92 -7.06
C ASN A 314 -21.52 -23.07 -7.60
N GLY A 315 -22.27 -24.05 -7.08
CA GLY A 315 -23.64 -24.32 -7.51
C GLY A 315 -24.65 -23.25 -7.07
N GLY A 316 -24.34 -22.49 -6.02
CA GLY A 316 -25.09 -21.33 -5.57
C GLY A 316 -25.20 -20.26 -6.65
N ASP A 317 -24.08 -19.97 -7.32
CA ASP A 317 -24.01 -19.02 -8.43
C ASP A 317 -24.83 -19.45 -9.62
N PHE A 318 -24.81 -20.73 -9.96
CA PHE A 318 -25.65 -21.25 -11.03
C PHE A 318 -27.14 -21.00 -10.73
N LEU A 319 -27.55 -21.15 -9.47
CA LEU A 319 -28.91 -20.86 -9.04
C LEU A 319 -29.20 -19.36 -9.08
N ALA A 320 -28.24 -18.50 -8.75
CA ALA A 320 -28.36 -17.04 -8.89
C ALA A 320 -28.55 -16.65 -10.37
N TRP A 321 -27.77 -17.22 -11.29
CA TRP A 321 -27.98 -17.07 -12.74
C TRP A 321 -29.38 -17.49 -13.18
N GLN A 322 -29.86 -18.65 -12.73
CA GLN A 322 -31.21 -19.11 -13.07
C GLN A 322 -32.33 -18.19 -12.57
N ARG A 323 -32.09 -17.46 -11.47
CA ARG A 323 -33.02 -16.46 -10.94
C ARG A 323 -32.91 -15.11 -11.64
N GLY A 324 -31.98 -14.98 -12.58
CA GLY A 324 -31.71 -13.73 -13.29
C GLY A 324 -30.91 -12.74 -12.47
N GLU A 325 -30.19 -13.22 -11.45
CA GLU A 325 -29.36 -12.42 -10.53
C GLU A 325 -27.92 -12.26 -11.05
N SER A 326 -27.57 -12.91 -12.17
CA SER A 326 -26.27 -12.73 -12.83
C SER A 326 -26.26 -11.46 -13.72
N PRO A 327 -25.10 -11.07 -14.28
CA PRO A 327 -24.88 -9.75 -14.87
C PRO A 327 -25.82 -9.31 -15.99
N SER A 328 -26.09 -10.25 -16.87
CA SER A 328 -26.94 -10.18 -18.04
C SER A 328 -28.19 -11.04 -17.80
N SER A 329 -28.61 -11.17 -16.54
CA SER A 329 -29.77 -11.92 -16.07
C SER A 329 -29.69 -13.43 -16.37
N THR A 330 -30.39 -13.94 -17.39
CA THR A 330 -30.32 -15.35 -17.76
C THR A 330 -29.57 -15.54 -19.08
N ALA A 331 -28.70 -14.60 -19.46
CA ALA A 331 -27.99 -14.69 -20.72
C ALA A 331 -27.01 -15.87 -20.72
N ALA A 332 -26.81 -16.44 -21.92
CA ALA A 332 -25.86 -17.52 -22.13
C ALA A 332 -24.39 -17.07 -21.95
N SER A 333 -24.11 -15.77 -22.07
CA SER A 333 -22.78 -15.20 -21.82
C SER A 333 -22.35 -15.40 -20.37
N ASP A 334 -23.24 -15.16 -19.41
CA ASP A 334 -22.93 -15.29 -17.99
C ASP A 334 -22.83 -16.75 -17.58
N LEU A 335 -23.68 -17.61 -18.13
CA LEU A 335 -23.55 -19.06 -17.93
C LEU A 335 -22.16 -19.56 -18.39
N ALA A 336 -21.64 -19.01 -19.49
CA ALA A 336 -20.30 -19.33 -19.97
C ALA A 336 -19.22 -18.86 -18.98
N VAL A 337 -19.36 -17.66 -18.41
CA VAL A 337 -18.47 -17.13 -17.36
C VAL A 337 -18.48 -18.05 -16.13
N TRP A 338 -19.66 -18.36 -15.58
CA TRP A 338 -19.77 -19.30 -14.45
C TRP A 338 -19.10 -20.65 -14.75
N SER A 339 -19.36 -21.21 -15.93
CA SER A 339 -18.80 -22.53 -16.29
C SER A 339 -17.28 -22.51 -16.45
N ALA A 340 -16.70 -21.36 -16.83
CA ALA A 340 -15.26 -21.20 -17.01
C ALA A 340 -14.52 -21.08 -15.67
N HIS A 341 -15.18 -20.58 -14.64
CA HIS A 341 -14.60 -20.25 -13.34
C HIS A 341 -15.09 -21.17 -12.20
N PHE A 342 -15.91 -22.18 -12.49
CA PHE A 342 -16.45 -23.10 -11.48
C PHE A 342 -15.34 -23.77 -10.64
N GLY A 343 -15.42 -23.59 -9.33
CA GLY A 343 -14.47 -24.09 -8.34
C GLY A 343 -13.37 -23.11 -7.95
N GLU A 344 -13.33 -21.91 -8.53
CA GLU A 344 -12.45 -20.83 -8.08
C GLU A 344 -12.92 -20.26 -6.74
N VAL A 345 -11.99 -19.77 -5.93
CA VAL A 345 -12.23 -19.16 -4.60
C VAL A 345 -11.43 -17.87 -4.53
N ASP A 346 -12.05 -16.79 -4.07
CA ASP A 346 -11.33 -15.55 -3.74
C ASP A 346 -10.58 -15.74 -2.41
N LEU A 347 -9.25 -15.58 -2.47
CA LEU A 347 -8.37 -15.72 -1.32
C LEU A 347 -8.17 -14.39 -0.56
N HIS A 348 -8.72 -13.28 -1.05
CA HIS A 348 -8.59 -11.98 -0.41
C HIS A 348 -9.68 -11.80 0.66
N GLY A 349 -9.28 -11.81 1.94
CA GLY A 349 -10.17 -11.51 3.07
C GLY A 349 -10.59 -12.71 3.94
N GLN A 350 -10.18 -13.95 3.61
CA GLN A 350 -10.26 -15.05 4.57
C GLN A 350 -9.17 -14.84 5.63
N THR A 351 -9.55 -14.33 6.80
CA THR A 351 -8.79 -14.64 8.01
C THR A 351 -8.61 -16.15 8.05
N ALA A 352 -7.37 -16.61 8.23
CA ALA A 352 -7.02 -18.03 8.27
C ALA A 352 -8.13 -18.81 8.96
N GLY A 353 -8.88 -19.61 8.18
CA GLY A 353 -10.09 -20.28 8.64
C GLY A 353 -9.80 -20.91 10.00
N ALA A 354 -10.69 -20.65 10.97
CA ALA A 354 -10.57 -21.19 12.32
C ALA A 354 -10.10 -22.65 12.19
N ALA A 355 -8.88 -22.92 12.67
CA ALA A 355 -8.28 -24.23 12.53
C ALA A 355 -9.34 -25.24 12.99
N ILE A 356 -9.80 -26.09 12.05
CA ILE A 356 -10.71 -27.17 12.38
C ILE A 356 -10.07 -27.86 13.57
N PRO A 357 -10.69 -27.87 14.77
CA PRO A 357 -10.07 -28.48 15.92
C PRO A 357 -9.83 -29.94 15.56
N GLU A 358 -8.56 -30.29 15.30
CA GLU A 358 -8.23 -31.69 15.14
C GLU A 358 -8.67 -32.36 16.45
N PRO A 359 -9.50 -33.41 16.41
CA PRO A 359 -9.79 -34.15 17.62
C PRO A 359 -8.44 -34.63 18.13
N ALA A 360 -8.04 -34.18 19.32
CA ALA A 360 -6.71 -34.43 19.85
C ALA A 360 -6.37 -35.89 19.63
N THR A 361 -5.43 -36.18 18.74
CA THR A 361 -5.06 -37.55 18.33
C THR A 361 -4.70 -38.39 19.56
N VAL A 362 -4.30 -37.71 20.64
CA VAL A 362 -4.06 -38.23 21.99
C VAL A 362 -5.34 -38.77 22.67
N GLU A 363 -6.51 -38.11 22.55
CA GLU A 363 -7.77 -38.62 23.12
C GLU A 363 -8.26 -39.88 22.41
N LEU A 364 -8.15 -39.94 21.08
CA LEU A 364 -8.48 -41.16 20.31
C LEU A 364 -7.49 -42.30 20.60
N LEU A 365 -6.21 -42.00 20.79
CA LEU A 365 -5.20 -42.97 21.23
C LEU A 365 -5.43 -43.44 22.67
N LEU A 366 -5.86 -42.55 23.58
CA LEU A 366 -6.19 -42.91 24.96
C LEU A 366 -7.49 -43.73 25.04
N LEU A 367 -8.49 -43.43 24.20
CA LEU A 367 -9.71 -44.24 24.09
C LEU A 367 -9.41 -45.63 23.52
N ALA A 368 -8.55 -45.71 22.49
CA ALA A 368 -8.10 -46.97 21.91
C ALA A 368 -7.26 -47.79 22.91
N ALA A 369 -6.36 -47.15 23.66
CA ALA A 369 -5.56 -47.80 24.71
C ALA A 369 -6.43 -48.31 25.87
N ALA A 370 -7.47 -47.56 26.27
CA ALA A 370 -8.42 -47.97 27.29
C ALA A 370 -9.28 -49.18 26.84
N LEU A 371 -9.69 -49.19 25.57
CA LEU A 371 -10.40 -50.33 24.97
C LEU A 371 -9.51 -51.57 24.87
N PHE A 372 -8.25 -51.44 24.46
CA PHE A 372 -7.29 -52.55 24.44
C PHE A 372 -6.98 -53.06 25.85
N ALA A 373 -6.79 -52.19 26.85
CA ALA A 373 -6.56 -52.59 28.23
C ALA A 373 -7.78 -53.34 28.84
N GLY A 374 -9.00 -52.98 28.45
CA GLY A 374 -10.23 -53.68 28.84
C GLY A 374 -10.34 -55.10 28.26
N VAL A 375 -9.94 -55.28 27.00
CA VAL A 375 -9.92 -56.60 26.33
C VAL A 375 -8.89 -57.53 26.95
N PHE A 376 -7.70 -57.03 27.31
CA PHE A 376 -6.68 -57.85 28.00
C PHE A 376 -7.03 -58.17 29.46
N ARG A 377 -7.83 -57.33 30.14
CA ARG A 377 -8.35 -57.67 31.48
C ARG A 377 -9.39 -58.79 31.44
N ARG A 378 -10.24 -58.85 30.41
CA ARG A 378 -11.17 -59.98 30.23
C ARG A 378 -10.47 -61.29 29.86
N ALA A 379 -9.42 -61.23 29.02
CA ALA A 379 -8.67 -62.43 28.63
C ALA A 379 -7.84 -63.07 29.77
N ARG A 380 -7.57 -62.36 30.87
CA ARG A 380 -6.87 -62.90 32.05
C ARG A 380 -7.79 -63.56 33.09
N SER A 381 -9.11 -63.40 32.99
CA SER A 381 -10.05 -63.98 33.97
C SER A 381 -10.43 -65.44 33.69
N ASP A 382 -10.07 -66.00 32.53
CA ASP A 382 -10.41 -67.37 32.13
C ASP A 382 -9.23 -68.37 32.22
N ARG A 383 -8.19 -68.05 32.98
CA ARG A 383 -7.08 -68.99 33.25
C ARG A 383 -6.70 -69.04 34.71
N THR A 384 -7.58 -69.61 35.54
CA THR A 384 -7.22 -70.35 36.76
C THR A 384 -8.33 -71.36 37.07
N CYS A 385 -7.91 -72.57 37.43
CA CYS A 385 -8.63 -73.83 37.64
C CYS A 385 -10.06 -73.79 38.19
#